data_AF-A0A2G6N912-F1
#
_entry.id   AF-A0A2G6N912-F1
#
_cell.length_a   1.000
_cell.length_b   1.000
_cell.length_c   1.000
_cell.angle_alpha   90.00
_cell.angle_beta   90.00
_cell.angle_gamma   90.00
#
_symmetry.space_group_name_H-M   'P 1'
#
loop_
_entity.id
_entity.type
_entity.pdbx_description
1 polymer ?
#
loop_
_entity_poly.entity_id
_entity_poly.type
_entity_poly.pdbx_seq_one_letter_code
_entity_poly.pdbx_strand_id
1 'polypeptide(L)'
;MTRRKKNKYVHEGNYMAEVEVELIVYENEWSPYLTLEDAYKLDDVRDALRSGDLKKAAENAMIYELNPIIIEGEIAQLGAPADARISRR
;
A
#
# COMPACT_ATOMS: atom_id res chain seq x y z
N MET A 1 28.36 -3.32 3.36
CA MET A 1 27.00 -2.91 3.78
C MET A 1 26.76 -1.53 3.20
N THR A 2 25.76 -1.40 2.33
CA THR A 2 25.41 -0.13 1.68
C THR A 2 23.96 0.19 1.99
N ARG A 3 23.64 1.45 2.29
CA ARG A 3 22.26 1.88 2.50
C ARG A 3 21.76 2.65 1.28
N ARG A 4 20.50 2.44 0.90
CA ARG A 4 19.84 3.20 -0.18
C ARG A 4 18.38 3.48 0.17
N LYS A 5 17.93 4.69 -0.14
CA LYS A 5 16.51 5.03 -0.08
C LYS A 5 15.75 4.35 -1.24
N LYS A 6 14.53 3.91 -0.99
CA LYS A 6 13.60 3.40 -2.00
C LYS A 6 12.17 3.72 -1.60
N ASN A 7 11.35 4.08 -2.58
CA ASN A 7 9.93 4.29 -2.36
C ASN A 7 9.18 2.95 -2.46
N LYS A 8 8.28 2.72 -1.50
CA LYS A 8 7.42 1.56 -1.37
C LYS A 8 5.97 2.03 -1.45
N TYR A 9 5.13 1.29 -2.17
CA TYR A 9 3.72 1.60 -2.31
C TYR A 9 2.90 0.62 -1.46
N VAL A 10 2.03 1.17 -0.61
CA VAL A 10 1.05 0.43 0.19
C VAL A 10 -0.32 0.72 -0.40
N HIS A 11 -1.08 -0.30 -0.78
CA HIS A 11 -2.44 -0.18 -1.29
C HIS A 11 -3.45 -0.72 -0.28
N GLU A 12 -4.47 0.06 0.06
CA GLU A 12 -5.64 -0.37 0.84
C GLU A 12 -6.88 0.33 0.27
N GLY A 13 -7.84 -0.43 -0.24
CA GLY A 13 -9.05 0.10 -0.88
C GLY A 13 -8.75 1.05 -2.05
N ASN A 14 -9.33 2.25 -2.00
CA ASN A 14 -9.17 3.30 -3.02
C ASN A 14 -7.93 4.18 -2.80
N TYR A 15 -7.04 3.86 -1.85
CA TYR A 15 -5.89 4.68 -1.51
C TYR A 15 -4.57 3.94 -1.71
N MET A 16 -3.56 4.68 -2.18
CA MET A 16 -2.16 4.28 -2.24
C MET A 16 -1.32 5.24 -1.41
N ALA A 17 -0.46 4.71 -0.54
CA ALA A 17 0.56 5.48 0.16
C ALA A 17 1.95 5.19 -0.41
N GLU A 18 2.68 6.22 -0.80
CA GLU A 18 4.09 6.16 -1.16
C GLU A 18 4.95 6.48 0.07
N VAL A 19 5.73 5.48 0.50
CA VAL A 19 6.57 5.53 1.70
C VAL A 19 8.03 5.45 1.29
N GLU A 20 8.81 6.49 1.56
CA GLU A 20 10.27 6.39 1.48
C GLU A 20 10.78 5.53 2.65
N VAL A 21 11.57 4.50 2.33
CA VAL A 21 12.21 3.60 3.29
C VAL A 21 13.70 3.43 3.00
N GLU A 22 14.48 3.08 4.02
CA GLU A 22 15.89 2.72 3.86
C GLU A 22 16.07 1.20 3.69
N LEU A 23 16.78 0.82 2.63
CA LEU A 23 17.16 -0.56 2.34
C LEU A 23 18.64 -0.79 2.61
N ILE A 24 18.93 -1.85 3.35
CA ILE A 24 20.28 -2.31 3.68
C ILE A 24 20.69 -3.40 2.67
N VAL A 25 21.82 -3.17 2.01
CA VAL A 25 22.41 -4.06 1.00
C VAL A 25 23.69 -4.70 1.54
N TYR A 26 23.75 -6.03 1.43
CA TYR A 26 24.94 -6.85 1.64
C TYR A 26 25.26 -7.59 0.33
N GLU A 27 26.54 -7.84 0.08
CA GLU A 27 27.02 -8.32 -1.23
C GLU A 27 26.83 -9.83 -1.43
N ASN A 28 26.92 -10.62 -0.36
CA ASN A 28 26.99 -12.09 -0.40
C ASN A 28 25.81 -12.78 0.33
N GLU A 29 24.75 -12.04 0.66
CA GLU A 29 23.59 -12.52 1.41
C GLU A 29 22.28 -12.19 0.67
N TRP A 30 21.14 -12.65 1.22
CA TRP A 30 19.79 -12.39 0.70
C TRP A 30 19.35 -10.94 0.93
N SER A 31 20.03 -10.00 0.28
CA SER A 31 19.76 -8.57 0.33
C SER A 31 18.90 -8.12 -0.87
N PRO A 32 18.11 -7.03 -0.78
CA PRO A 32 18.12 -6.03 0.30
C PRO A 32 17.19 -6.36 1.47
N TYR A 33 17.63 -6.01 2.68
CA TYR A 33 16.82 -5.99 3.89
C TYR A 33 16.19 -4.60 4.10
N LEU A 34 15.09 -4.56 4.86
CA LEU A 34 14.46 -3.35 5.36
C LEU A 34 14.98 -3.05 6.78
N THR A 35 15.03 -1.78 7.20
CA THR A 35 15.25 -1.49 8.63
C THR A 35 14.04 -1.94 9.47
N LEU A 36 14.24 -2.22 10.75
CA LEU A 36 13.13 -2.58 11.65
C LEU A 36 12.12 -1.42 11.79
N GLU A 37 12.64 -0.19 11.82
CA GLU A 37 11.84 1.05 11.90
C GLU A 37 10.99 1.23 10.64
N ASP A 38 11.57 1.08 9.44
CA ASP A 38 10.83 1.14 8.18
C ASP A 38 9.81 0.00 8.02
N ALA A 39 10.06 -1.17 8.62
CA ALA A 39 9.09 -2.26 8.64
C ALA A 39 7.83 -1.86 9.44
N TYR A 40 8.00 -1.36 10.66
CA TYR A 40 6.89 -0.84 11.46
C TYR A 40 6.21 0.36 10.79
N LYS A 41 6.96 1.28 10.18
CA LYS A 41 6.43 2.42 9.41
C LYS A 41 5.48 1.98 8.29
N LEU A 42 5.84 0.93 7.54
CA LEU A 42 4.97 0.37 6.49
C LEU A 42 3.70 -0.25 7.07
N ASP A 43 3.79 -0.93 8.21
CA ASP A 43 2.63 -1.51 8.89
C ASP A 43 1.70 -0.44 9.48
N ASP A 44 2.25 0.59 10.12
CA ASP A 44 1.48 1.74 10.65
C ASP A 44 0.73 2.49 9.53
N VAL A 45 1.38 2.73 8.39
CA VAL A 45 0.75 3.34 7.21
C VAL A 45 -0.34 2.43 6.65
N ARG A 46 -0.10 1.12 6.58
CA ARG A 46 -1.08 0.13 6.09
C ARG A 46 -2.33 0.07 6.98
N ASP A 47 -2.16 0.02 8.28
CA ASP A 47 -3.29 -0.02 9.22
C ASP A 47 -4.03 1.32 9.30
N ALA A 48 -3.32 2.45 9.15
CA ALA A 48 -3.94 3.78 9.04
C ALA A 48 -4.77 3.95 7.76
N LEU A 49 -4.27 3.49 6.61
CA LEU A 49 -5.06 3.48 5.38
C LEU A 49 -6.30 2.56 5.52
N ARG A 50 -6.12 1.35 6.08
CA ARG A 50 -7.23 0.39 6.26
C ARG A 50 -8.33 0.91 7.20
N SER A 51 -7.98 1.70 8.22
CA SER A 51 -8.95 2.34 9.11
C SER A 51 -9.56 3.63 8.52
N GLY A 52 -9.07 4.11 7.38
CA GLY A 52 -9.48 5.38 6.77
C GLY A 52 -8.87 6.62 7.42
N ASP A 53 -7.89 6.47 8.34
CA ASP A 53 -7.16 7.59 8.93
C ASP A 53 -6.04 8.07 7.98
N LEU A 54 -6.48 8.74 6.91
CA LEU A 54 -5.58 9.34 5.92
C LEU A 54 -4.64 10.38 6.53
N LYS A 55 -5.02 11.00 7.67
CA LYS A 55 -4.18 11.97 8.34
C LYS A 55 -2.99 11.28 9.01
N LYS A 56 -3.22 10.21 9.78
CA LYS A 56 -2.14 9.39 10.36
C LYS A 56 -1.25 8.78 9.26
N ALA A 57 -1.84 8.29 8.16
CA ALA A 57 -1.06 7.77 7.04
C ALA A 57 -0.15 8.85 6.42
N ALA A 58 -0.65 10.08 6.27
CA ALA A 58 0.09 11.20 5.69
C ALA A 58 1.25 11.73 6.55
N GLU A 59 1.35 11.35 7.83
CA GLU A 59 2.51 11.68 8.68
C GLU A 59 3.79 10.98 8.20
N ASN A 60 3.65 9.82 7.55
CA ASN A 60 4.76 8.94 7.16
C ASN A 60 4.86 8.67 5.64
N ALA A 61 3.89 9.14 4.85
CA ALA A 61 3.73 8.80 3.45
C ALA A 61 3.07 9.90 2.62
N MET A 62 3.29 9.91 1.30
CA MET A 62 2.46 10.67 0.36
C MET A 62 1.24 9.85 -0.02
N ILE A 63 0.03 10.39 0.14
CA ILE A 63 -1.22 9.66 -0.08
C ILE A 63 -1.84 10.05 -1.43
N TYR A 64 -2.25 9.04 -2.19
CA TYR A 64 -2.90 9.15 -3.49
C TYR A 64 -4.27 8.47 -3.45
N GLU A 65 -5.27 9.11 -4.05
CA GLU A 65 -6.55 8.49 -4.36
C GLU A 65 -6.48 7.80 -5.73
N LEU A 66 -6.82 6.52 -5.75
CA LEU A 66 -6.76 5.66 -6.92
C LEU A 66 -8.10 5.71 -7.67
N ASN A 67 -8.11 6.40 -8.80
CA ASN A 67 -9.23 6.38 -9.73
C ASN A 67 -8.97 5.31 -10.81
N PRO A 68 -9.65 4.15 -10.77
CA PRO A 68 -9.43 3.08 -11.74
C PRO A 68 -9.88 3.52 -13.13
N ILE A 69 -8.96 3.45 -14.10
CA ILE A 69 -9.26 3.73 -15.51
C ILE A 69 -9.81 2.45 -16.14
N ILE A 70 -11.10 2.45 -16.46
CA ILE A 70 -11.71 1.39 -17.27
C ILE A 70 -11.30 1.63 -18.73
N ILE A 71 -10.50 0.72 -19.28
CA ILE A 71 -10.21 0.67 -20.71
C ILE A 71 -11.29 -0.18 -21.37
N GLU A 72 -12.02 0.35 -22.36
CA GLU A 72 -13.02 -0.41 -23.10
C GLU A 72 -12.37 -1.41 -24.07
N GLY A 73 -11.99 -2.56 -23.51
CA GLY A 73 -11.46 -3.72 -24.20
C GLY A 73 -10.80 -4.68 -23.20
N GLU A 74 -11.50 -5.78 -22.87
CA GLU A 74 -11.00 -7.03 -22.24
C GLU A 74 -9.83 -6.90 -21.23
N ILE A 75 -9.92 -7.18 -19.92
CA ILE A 75 -10.89 -7.81 -19.00
C ILE A 75 -10.50 -7.34 -17.56
N ALA A 76 -11.24 -7.46 -16.45
CA ALA A 76 -12.48 -8.17 -16.11
C ALA A 76 -13.23 -7.49 -14.93
N GLN A 77 -14.28 -8.13 -14.41
CA GLN A 77 -15.01 -7.73 -13.20
C GLN A 77 -14.22 -8.06 -11.92
N LEU A 78 -13.94 -7.07 -11.07
CA LEU A 78 -13.54 -7.31 -9.67
C LEU A 78 -13.83 -6.05 -8.83
N GLY A 79 -14.86 -6.13 -7.98
CA GLY A 79 -15.32 -4.98 -7.17
C GLY A 79 -16.84 -4.77 -7.10
N ALA A 80 -17.65 -5.83 -7.09
CA ALA A 80 -19.05 -5.68 -6.70
C ALA A 80 -19.12 -5.28 -5.21
N PRO A 81 -19.90 -4.25 -4.82
CA PRO A 81 -20.05 -3.89 -3.42
C PRO A 81 -20.78 -4.99 -2.65
N ALA A 82 -20.34 -5.28 -1.42
CA ALA A 82 -20.76 -6.43 -0.62
C ALA A 82 -22.20 -6.35 -0.05
N ASP A 83 -23.06 -5.46 -0.56
CA ASP A 83 -24.37 -5.15 0.02
C ASP A 83 -25.48 -5.04 -1.05
N ALA A 84 -25.92 -6.20 -1.56
CA ALA A 84 -27.04 -6.31 -2.50
C ALA A 84 -27.96 -7.50 -2.18
N ARG A 85 -28.67 -7.37 -1.05
CA ARG A 85 -29.90 -8.08 -0.65
C ARG A 85 -30.58 -8.97 -1.73
N ILE A 86 -30.65 -10.27 -1.50
CA ILE A 86 -31.87 -11.05 -1.82
C ILE A 86 -32.22 -11.96 -0.63
N SER A 87 -33.18 -11.50 0.17
CA SER A 87 -34.13 -12.41 0.79
C SER A 87 -35.16 -12.81 -0.27
N ARG A 88 -35.21 -14.10 -0.62
CA ARG A 88 -36.43 -14.77 -1.10
C ARG A 88 -36.25 -16.30 -1.27
N ARG A 89 -37.04 -17.02 -0.46
CA ARG A 89 -37.38 -18.47 -0.52
C ARG A 89 -36.27 -19.46 -0.25
#